data_AF-A0A1G7ZM99-F1
#
_entry.id   AF-A0A1G7ZM99-F1
#
_cell.length_a   1.000
_cell.length_b   1.000
_cell.length_c   1.000
_cell.angle_alpha   90.00
_cell.angle_beta   90.00
_cell.angle_gamma   90.00
#
_symmetry.space_group_name_H-M   'P 1'
#
loop_
_entity.id
_entity.type
_entity.pdbx_description
1 polymer ?
#
loop_
_entity_poly.entity_id
_entity_poly.type
_entity_poly.pdbx_seq_one_letter_code
_entity_poly.pdbx_strand_id
1 'polypeptide(L)'
;MINFNPALTSAPQNTFVQSTEGYVGGTFFDDPSTKNWLMSGVVAASVTQPVWGGMAITEEVATVNANALGNSLVLASAAGNFTGMTVFNQANNMVIIPGNSVQQAVAGMTVNFFRTGSNARIAVSVLSSIVATLDSGAINQTLYWDPALQQLTASGASGAFALPATTRILSLNSNSQIVSYNSGTGALTWTSGAAAMISI
;
A
#
# COMPACT_ATOMS: atom_id res chain seq x y z
N MET A 1 -4.65 -47.23 23.06
CA MET A 1 -4.83 -47.51 21.62
C MET A 1 -5.31 -46.21 20.98
N ILE A 2 -4.48 -45.56 20.16
CA ILE A 2 -4.86 -44.32 19.45
C ILE A 2 -5.81 -44.71 18.31
N ASN A 3 -6.98 -44.10 18.27
CA ASN A 3 -7.98 -44.33 17.23
C ASN A 3 -7.73 -43.33 16.09
N PHE A 4 -7.21 -43.79 14.96
CA PHE A 4 -7.12 -43.00 13.74
C PHE A 4 -8.43 -43.13 12.98
N ASN A 5 -9.21 -42.04 12.88
CA ASN A 5 -10.41 -42.00 12.03
C ASN A 5 -10.05 -41.35 10.69
N PRO A 6 -9.78 -42.13 9.62
CA PRO A 6 -9.41 -41.60 8.30
C PRO A 6 -10.56 -40.88 7.57
N ALA A 7 -11.79 -40.94 8.10
CA ALA A 7 -12.96 -40.24 7.58
C ALA A 7 -13.30 -38.97 8.38
N LEU A 8 -12.53 -38.63 9.42
CA LEU A 8 -12.57 -37.29 10.01
C LEU A 8 -11.86 -36.35 9.03
N THR A 9 -12.53 -36.02 7.93
CA THR A 9 -12.17 -34.83 7.17
C THR A 9 -12.21 -33.70 8.18
N SER A 10 -11.09 -33.00 8.37
CA SER A 10 -11.16 -31.68 8.96
C SER A 10 -12.17 -30.94 8.09
N ALA A 11 -13.40 -30.76 8.57
CA ALA A 11 -14.32 -29.82 7.97
C ALA A 11 -13.47 -28.57 7.76
N PRO A 12 -13.34 -28.05 6.53
CA PRO A 12 -12.49 -26.92 6.30
C PRO A 12 -13.14 -25.70 6.94
N GLN A 13 -13.00 -25.61 8.26
CA GLN A 13 -13.37 -24.50 9.09
C GLN A 13 -12.49 -23.37 8.56
N ASN A 14 -13.13 -22.43 7.85
CA ASN A 14 -12.53 -21.30 7.15
C ASN A 14 -12.17 -21.43 5.66
N THR A 15 -12.61 -22.43 4.87
CA THR A 15 -12.40 -22.36 3.40
C THR A 15 -13.25 -21.32 2.68
N PHE A 16 -14.24 -20.74 3.36
CA PHE A 16 -15.07 -19.66 2.83
C PHE A 16 -15.19 -18.47 3.81
N VAL A 17 -14.25 -18.34 4.75
CA VAL A 17 -14.26 -17.15 5.60
C VAL A 17 -13.78 -15.98 4.76
N GLN A 18 -14.71 -15.05 4.52
CA GLN A 18 -14.41 -13.74 3.98
C GLN A 18 -13.58 -13.01 5.05
N SER A 19 -12.26 -12.98 4.90
CA SER A 19 -11.36 -12.32 5.86
C SER A 19 -11.48 -10.79 5.84
N THR A 20 -12.11 -10.25 4.80
CA THR A 20 -12.34 -8.82 4.58
C THR A 20 -13.57 -8.62 3.70
N GLU A 21 -14.48 -7.75 4.09
CA GLU A 21 -15.61 -7.28 3.27
C GLU A 21 -15.20 -6.08 2.38
N GLY A 22 -14.07 -5.44 2.72
CA GLY A 22 -13.55 -4.25 2.08
C GLY A 22 -12.41 -4.49 1.11
N TYR A 23 -11.44 -3.59 1.13
CA TYR A 23 -10.33 -3.56 0.19
C TYR A 23 -9.13 -4.40 0.65
N VAL A 24 -8.24 -4.72 -0.28
CA VAL A 24 -6.87 -5.16 0.05
C VAL A 24 -5.94 -3.96 -0.19
N GLY A 25 -5.37 -3.42 0.90
CA GLY A 25 -4.46 -2.28 0.85
C GLY A 25 -3.30 -2.55 -0.12
N GLY A 26 -2.95 -1.54 -0.91
CA GLY A 26 -1.92 -1.62 -1.94
C GLY A 26 -2.35 -2.22 -3.28
N THR A 27 -3.63 -2.57 -3.44
CA THR A 27 -4.15 -3.07 -4.73
C THR A 27 -4.66 -1.93 -5.59
N PHE A 28 -4.33 -1.93 -6.88
CA PHE A 28 -4.97 -1.07 -7.87
C PHE A 28 -6.18 -1.74 -8.52
N PHE A 29 -7.17 -0.94 -8.88
CA PHE A 29 -8.37 -1.37 -9.60
C PHE A 29 -8.21 -1.11 -11.09
N ASP A 30 -8.31 -2.17 -11.90
CA ASP A 30 -8.20 -2.09 -13.35
C ASP A 30 -9.24 -1.13 -13.94
N ASP A 31 -8.76 -0.05 -14.54
CA ASP A 31 -9.51 0.86 -15.38
C ASP A 31 -8.89 0.82 -16.80
N PRO A 32 -9.69 0.72 -17.87
CA PRO A 32 -9.17 0.76 -19.24
C PRO A 32 -8.27 1.96 -19.52
N SER A 33 -8.51 3.10 -18.85
CA SER A 33 -7.76 4.34 -19.05
C SER A 33 -6.39 4.37 -18.33
N THR A 34 -6.22 3.61 -17.25
CA THR A 34 -5.03 3.68 -16.38
C THR A 34 -4.11 2.46 -16.51
N LYS A 35 -4.55 1.40 -17.19
CA LYS A 35 -3.78 0.15 -17.32
C LYS A 35 -2.36 0.34 -17.86
N ASN A 36 -2.17 1.24 -18.83
CA ASN A 36 -0.86 1.49 -19.45
C ASN A 36 0.02 2.48 -18.66
N TRP A 37 -0.45 2.95 -17.51
CA TRP A 37 0.27 3.87 -16.64
C TRP A 37 1.04 3.16 -15.52
N LEU A 38 0.95 1.83 -15.45
CA LEU A 38 1.68 1.05 -14.45
C LEU A 38 3.18 1.09 -14.77
N MET A 39 3.95 1.71 -13.87
CA MET A 39 5.39 1.85 -13.99
C MET A 39 6.09 0.88 -13.03
N SER A 40 7.38 0.66 -13.25
CA SER A 40 8.26 -0.07 -12.33
C SER A 40 9.49 0.78 -12.03
N GLY A 41 9.97 0.72 -10.79
CA GLY A 41 11.17 1.42 -10.34
C GLY A 41 11.93 0.60 -9.31
N VAL A 42 13.14 1.02 -8.98
CA VAL A 42 14.05 0.31 -8.07
C VAL A 42 14.04 0.97 -6.69
N VAL A 43 13.80 0.20 -5.63
CA VAL A 43 13.88 0.69 -4.26
C VAL A 43 15.31 1.15 -3.97
N ALA A 44 15.47 2.41 -3.58
CA ALA A 44 16.79 3.02 -3.37
C ALA A 44 17.55 2.35 -2.22
N ALA A 45 18.88 2.39 -2.28
CA ALA A 45 19.75 1.86 -1.22
C ALA A 45 19.59 2.58 0.13
N SER A 46 19.07 3.81 0.12
CA SER A 46 18.77 4.59 1.32
C SER A 46 17.50 4.14 2.06
N VAL A 47 16.65 3.32 1.44
CA VAL A 47 15.42 2.81 2.06
C VAL A 47 15.76 1.61 2.92
N THR A 48 15.72 1.79 4.24
CA THR A 48 16.07 0.75 5.21
C THR A 48 14.90 -0.13 5.65
N GLN A 49 13.66 0.35 5.45
CA GLN A 49 12.45 -0.40 5.79
C GLN A 49 11.92 -1.16 4.56
N PRO A 50 11.21 -2.28 4.75
CA PRO A 50 10.62 -2.98 3.62
C PRO A 50 9.57 -2.10 2.92
N VAL A 51 9.43 -2.29 1.62
CA VAL A 51 8.45 -1.60 0.78
C VAL A 51 7.36 -2.58 0.36
N TRP A 52 6.10 -2.18 0.53
CA TRP A 52 4.93 -2.94 0.12
C TRP A 52 3.98 -2.08 -0.72
N GLY A 53 2.89 -2.66 -1.22
CA GLY A 53 1.90 -1.92 -2.00
C GLY A 53 1.11 -0.90 -1.16
N GLY A 54 0.84 0.26 -1.74
CA GLY A 54 0.04 1.33 -1.11
C GLY A 54 0.86 2.33 -0.31
N MET A 55 2.19 2.34 -0.45
CA MET A 55 3.08 3.29 0.21
C MET A 55 3.30 4.52 -0.67
N ALA A 56 3.44 5.68 -0.04
CA ALA A 56 3.78 6.93 -0.71
C ALA A 56 5.27 6.97 -1.07
N ILE A 57 5.57 7.33 -2.32
CA ILE A 57 6.93 7.36 -2.84
C ILE A 57 7.32 8.70 -3.46
N THR A 58 8.62 8.90 -3.52
CA THR A 58 9.30 9.86 -4.38
C THR A 58 10.09 9.07 -5.41
N GLU A 59 9.80 9.32 -6.67
CA GLU A 59 10.57 8.84 -7.80
C GLU A 59 11.65 9.87 -8.12
N GLU A 60 12.90 9.45 -7.96
CA GLU A 60 14.06 10.29 -8.23
C GLU A 60 14.49 10.16 -9.68
N VAL A 61 14.87 11.29 -10.27
CA VAL A 61 15.50 11.31 -11.60
C VAL A 61 16.84 10.61 -11.49
N ALA A 62 17.04 9.57 -12.28
CA ALA A 62 18.30 8.85 -12.27
C ALA A 62 19.47 9.74 -12.68
N THR A 63 20.64 9.47 -12.11
CA THR A 63 21.87 10.14 -12.52
C THR A 63 22.16 9.86 -13.99
N VAL A 64 22.69 10.87 -14.68
CA VAL A 64 23.05 10.77 -16.10
C VAL A 64 23.91 9.53 -16.32
N ASN A 65 23.53 8.69 -17.28
CA ASN A 65 24.18 7.42 -17.64
C ASN A 65 24.14 6.28 -16.61
N ALA A 66 23.26 6.31 -15.59
CA ALA A 66 23.26 5.30 -14.53
C ALA A 66 21.99 4.45 -14.40
N ASN A 67 21.09 4.47 -15.38
CA ASN A 67 19.77 3.86 -15.22
C ASN A 67 19.56 2.59 -16.06
N ALA A 68 19.99 1.44 -15.56
CA ALA A 68 19.82 0.17 -16.25
C ALA A 68 18.46 -0.52 -15.96
N LEU A 69 17.80 -0.19 -14.84
CA LEU A 69 16.67 -0.98 -14.30
C LEU A 69 15.41 -0.16 -13.93
N GLY A 70 15.45 1.17 -14.04
CA GLY A 70 14.34 2.07 -13.71
C GLY A 70 14.70 3.11 -12.65
N ASN A 71 13.90 4.18 -12.57
CA ASN A 71 14.14 5.27 -11.64
C ASN A 71 14.18 4.79 -10.18
N SER A 72 14.99 5.47 -9.37
CA SER A 72 15.14 5.13 -7.95
C SER A 72 13.93 5.63 -7.17
N LEU A 73 13.45 4.80 -6.25
CA LEU A 73 12.27 5.07 -5.43
C LEU A 73 12.70 5.19 -3.97
N VAL A 74 12.43 6.35 -3.37
CA VAL A 74 12.51 6.57 -1.93
C VAL A 74 11.10 6.77 -1.37
N LEU A 75 10.94 6.65 -0.05
CA LEU A 75 9.66 6.87 0.59
C LEU A 75 9.41 8.37 0.76
N ALA A 76 8.22 8.83 0.39
CA ALA A 76 7.87 10.23 0.50
C ALA A 76 7.76 10.64 1.98
N SER A 77 8.49 11.68 2.37
CA SER A 77 8.48 12.23 3.74
C SER A 77 7.87 13.63 3.85
N ALA A 78 7.50 14.25 2.72
CA ALA A 78 6.97 15.59 2.65
C ALA A 78 6.10 15.80 1.39
N ALA A 79 5.19 16.77 1.44
CA ALA A 79 4.26 17.07 0.35
C ALA A 79 4.96 17.40 -0.98
N GLY A 80 6.09 18.11 -0.94
CA GLY A 80 6.85 18.47 -2.14
C GLY A 80 7.55 17.31 -2.83
N ASN A 81 7.67 16.16 -2.17
CA ASN A 81 8.40 15.01 -2.66
C ASN A 81 7.45 13.86 -3.06
N PHE A 82 6.15 13.98 -2.85
CA PHE A 82 5.21 12.93 -3.24
C PHE A 82 5.05 12.89 -4.76
N THR A 83 5.41 11.76 -5.39
CA THR A 83 5.29 11.57 -6.84
C THR A 83 4.36 10.43 -7.22
N GLY A 84 3.97 9.57 -6.28
CA GLY A 84 3.16 8.41 -6.58
C GLY A 84 2.96 7.44 -5.42
N MET A 85 2.36 6.30 -5.73
CA MET A 85 2.16 5.21 -4.77
C MET A 85 2.48 3.84 -5.36
N THR A 86 3.09 2.98 -4.54
CA THR A 86 3.39 1.59 -4.90
C THR A 86 2.13 0.75 -4.97
N VAL A 87 2.18 -0.37 -5.70
CA VAL A 87 1.07 -1.32 -5.82
C VAL A 87 1.56 -2.75 -5.85
N PHE A 88 0.74 -3.69 -5.40
CA PHE A 88 1.04 -5.14 -5.44
C PHE A 88 0.83 -5.75 -6.82
N ASN A 89 0.02 -5.13 -7.67
CA ASN A 89 -0.36 -5.71 -8.94
C ASN A 89 0.87 -5.87 -9.86
N GLN A 90 0.98 -7.05 -10.47
CA GLN A 90 2.08 -7.44 -11.35
C GLN A 90 3.48 -7.32 -10.69
N ALA A 91 3.55 -7.25 -9.36
CA ALA A 91 4.80 -7.08 -8.61
C ALA A 91 5.49 -8.43 -8.38
N ASN A 92 5.87 -9.10 -9.47
CA ASN A 92 6.45 -10.46 -9.45
C ASN A 92 7.79 -10.55 -8.71
N ASN A 93 8.45 -9.41 -8.49
CA ASN A 93 9.71 -9.32 -7.77
C ASN A 93 9.53 -9.16 -6.24
N MET A 94 8.29 -8.96 -5.77
CA MET A 94 8.01 -8.90 -4.34
C MET A 94 7.83 -10.32 -3.79
N VAL A 95 8.54 -10.62 -2.70
CA VAL A 95 8.63 -11.97 -2.13
C VAL A 95 8.13 -11.99 -0.69
N ILE A 96 7.58 -13.12 -0.26
CA ILE A 96 7.25 -13.38 1.14
C ILE A 96 8.47 -14.06 1.78
N ILE A 97 8.98 -13.48 2.87
CA ILE A 97 10.12 -14.01 3.63
C ILE A 97 9.58 -14.65 4.93
N PRO A 98 10.21 -15.70 5.48
CA PRO A 98 9.78 -16.28 6.75
C PRO A 98 9.59 -15.22 7.85
N GLY A 99 8.45 -15.28 8.55
CA GLY A 99 8.05 -14.29 9.55
C GLY A 99 7.12 -13.19 9.03
N ASN A 100 6.96 -13.06 7.71
CA ASN A 100 6.03 -12.14 7.07
C ASN A 100 4.86 -12.88 6.40
N SER A 101 3.69 -12.24 6.35
CA SER A 101 2.54 -12.72 5.56
C SER A 101 2.20 -11.84 4.35
N VAL A 102 2.94 -10.74 4.18
CA VAL A 102 2.80 -9.77 3.08
C VAL A 102 4.02 -9.85 2.17
N GLN A 103 3.80 -9.72 0.85
CA GLN A 103 4.88 -9.59 -0.12
C GLN A 103 5.63 -8.28 0.12
N GLN A 104 6.96 -8.29 -0.02
CA GLN A 104 7.78 -7.10 0.17
C GLN A 104 8.88 -6.99 -0.88
N ALA A 105 9.29 -5.75 -1.13
CA ALA A 105 10.52 -5.38 -1.79
C ALA A 105 11.46 -4.75 -0.76
N VAL A 106 12.76 -4.94 -0.94
CA VAL A 106 13.81 -4.25 -0.16
C VAL A 106 14.73 -3.49 -1.11
N ALA A 107 15.67 -2.72 -0.57
CA ALA A 107 16.66 -1.99 -1.35
C ALA A 107 17.26 -2.84 -2.49
N GLY A 108 17.27 -2.28 -3.70
CA GLY A 108 17.75 -2.95 -4.93
C GLY A 108 16.72 -3.81 -5.65
N MET A 109 15.57 -4.13 -5.03
CA MET A 109 14.45 -4.79 -5.70
C MET A 109 13.58 -3.79 -6.46
N THR A 110 12.80 -4.30 -7.42
CA THR A 110 11.83 -3.50 -8.16
C THR A 110 10.44 -3.56 -7.53
N VAL A 111 9.73 -2.44 -7.57
CA VAL A 111 8.32 -2.34 -7.16
C VAL A 111 7.55 -1.56 -8.22
N ASN A 112 6.30 -1.97 -8.41
CA ASN A 112 5.41 -1.28 -9.35
C ASN A 112 4.70 -0.12 -8.66
N PHE A 113 4.44 0.94 -9.40
CA PHE A 113 3.81 2.15 -8.87
C PHE A 113 3.02 2.90 -9.94
N PHE A 114 2.17 3.80 -9.49
CA PHE A 114 1.53 4.82 -10.32
C PHE A 114 2.00 6.21 -9.90
N ARG A 115 2.19 7.08 -10.88
CA ARG A 115 2.49 8.51 -10.65
C ARG A 115 1.21 9.29 -10.37
N THR A 116 1.35 10.39 -9.65
CA THR A 116 0.30 11.42 -9.61
C THR A 116 -0.08 11.88 -11.01
N GLY A 117 -1.37 12.03 -11.28
CA GLY A 117 -1.93 12.39 -12.58
C GLY A 117 -2.34 11.20 -13.44
N SER A 118 -2.10 9.96 -13.01
CA SER A 118 -2.53 8.77 -13.76
C SER A 118 -4.01 8.44 -13.58
N ASN A 119 -4.71 9.12 -12.66
CA ASN A 119 -6.07 8.81 -12.21
C ASN A 119 -6.24 7.37 -11.70
N ALA A 120 -5.14 6.73 -11.29
CA ALA A 120 -5.16 5.33 -10.90
C ALA A 120 -5.91 5.17 -9.58
N ARG A 121 -6.81 4.18 -9.53
CA ARG A 121 -7.58 3.87 -8.32
C ARG A 121 -6.81 2.85 -7.49
N ILE A 122 -6.37 3.25 -6.30
CA ILE A 122 -5.52 2.45 -5.42
C ILE A 122 -6.18 2.37 -4.04
N ALA A 123 -6.27 1.16 -3.49
CA ALA A 123 -6.65 0.99 -2.10
C ALA A 123 -5.47 1.34 -1.19
N VAL A 124 -5.65 2.24 -0.24
CA VAL A 124 -4.63 2.63 0.74
C VAL A 124 -5.16 2.46 2.16
N SER A 125 -4.28 2.17 3.10
CA SER A 125 -4.66 2.04 4.50
C SER A 125 -5.00 3.40 5.11
N VAL A 126 -5.95 3.40 6.02
CA VAL A 126 -6.50 4.58 6.70
C VAL A 126 -6.43 4.34 8.20
N LEU A 127 -5.99 5.35 8.94
CA LEU A 127 -6.03 5.30 10.40
C LEU A 127 -7.49 5.28 10.87
N SER A 128 -7.86 4.29 11.68
CA SER A 128 -9.26 4.09 12.10
C SER A 128 -9.89 5.32 12.76
N SER A 129 -9.10 6.18 13.41
CA SER A 129 -9.58 7.40 14.08
C SER A 129 -10.10 8.48 13.11
N ILE A 130 -9.73 8.45 11.83
CA ILE A 130 -10.15 9.46 10.85
C ILE A 130 -11.28 9.01 9.94
N VAL A 131 -11.68 7.74 10.02
CA VAL A 131 -12.73 7.14 9.18
C VAL A 131 -14.01 7.99 9.23
N ALA A 132 -14.47 8.36 10.43
CA ALA A 132 -15.68 9.17 10.61
C ALA A 132 -15.55 10.60 10.09
N THR A 133 -14.33 11.14 9.98
CA THR A 133 -14.10 12.48 9.39
C THR A 133 -14.09 12.41 7.87
N LEU A 134 -13.58 11.31 7.31
CA LEU A 134 -13.54 11.11 5.87
C LEU A 134 -14.91 10.67 5.31
N ASP A 135 -15.67 9.92 6.10
CA ASP A 135 -17.00 9.44 5.75
C ASP A 135 -17.98 10.59 5.53
N SER A 136 -18.79 10.48 4.48
CA SER A 136 -19.70 11.54 4.00
C SER A 136 -19.04 12.90 3.70
N GLY A 137 -17.71 12.96 3.69
CA GLY A 137 -16.92 14.13 3.32
C GLY A 137 -16.89 14.37 1.81
N ALA A 138 -16.31 15.50 1.40
CA ALA A 138 -16.17 15.81 0.00
C ALA A 138 -15.10 14.92 -0.66
N ILE A 139 -15.36 14.41 -1.87
CA ILE A 139 -14.42 13.57 -2.62
C ILE A 139 -13.05 14.25 -2.82
N ASN A 140 -13.04 15.58 -2.92
CA ASN A 140 -11.86 16.42 -3.09
C ASN A 140 -11.30 17.02 -1.80
N GLN A 141 -11.72 16.53 -0.63
CA GLN A 141 -11.16 16.97 0.64
C GLN A 141 -9.66 16.68 0.73
N THR A 142 -8.93 17.53 1.44
CA THR A 142 -7.49 17.36 1.62
C THR A 142 -7.21 16.11 2.45
N LEU A 143 -6.39 15.22 1.88
CA LEU A 143 -5.94 14.01 2.54
C LEU A 143 -4.53 14.22 3.09
N TYR A 144 -4.23 13.63 4.25
CA TYR A 144 -2.91 13.68 4.86
C TYR A 144 -2.32 12.28 4.94
N TRP A 145 -1.05 12.14 4.58
CA TRP A 145 -0.30 10.90 4.63
C TRP A 145 0.68 10.90 5.79
N ASP A 146 0.70 9.83 6.58
CA ASP A 146 1.69 9.59 7.62
C ASP A 146 2.82 8.72 7.07
N PRO A 147 4.06 9.23 6.90
CA PRO A 147 5.18 8.46 6.39
C PRO A 147 5.75 7.45 7.40
N ALA A 148 5.45 7.57 8.69
CA ALA A 148 5.88 6.62 9.71
C ALA A 148 4.94 5.41 9.78
N LEU A 149 3.63 5.65 9.75
CA LEU A 149 2.62 4.59 9.77
C LEU A 149 2.30 4.02 8.38
N GLN A 150 2.57 4.78 7.32
CA GLN A 150 2.20 4.46 5.93
C GLN A 150 0.69 4.32 5.75
N GLN A 151 -0.05 5.29 6.30
CA GLN A 151 -1.51 5.34 6.27
C GLN A 151 -2.01 6.77 6.09
N LEU A 152 -3.25 6.90 5.61
CA LEU A 152 -3.98 8.17 5.68
C LEU A 152 -4.27 8.54 7.15
N THR A 153 -4.01 9.79 7.51
CA THR A 153 -4.11 10.30 8.89
C THR A 153 -4.77 11.67 8.96
N ALA A 154 -4.94 12.20 10.17
CA ALA A 154 -5.54 13.50 10.43
C ALA A 154 -4.58 14.65 10.11
N SER A 155 -5.13 15.84 9.85
CA SER A 155 -4.32 17.06 9.78
C SER A 155 -3.59 17.28 11.11
N GLY A 156 -2.29 17.57 11.06
CA GLY A 156 -1.49 17.92 12.24
C GLY A 156 -0.91 16.73 13.02
N ALA A 157 -1.10 15.50 12.54
CA ALA A 157 -0.30 14.37 13.02
C ALA A 157 1.20 14.63 12.77
N SER A 158 2.04 14.35 13.76
CA SER A 158 3.48 14.66 13.69
C SER A 158 4.13 13.95 12.51
N GLY A 159 4.74 14.71 11.59
CA GLY A 159 5.39 14.17 10.39
C GLY A 159 4.45 13.87 9.22
N ALA A 160 3.13 14.04 9.40
CA ALA A 160 2.18 13.88 8.31
C ALA A 160 2.22 15.07 7.35
N PHE A 161 1.98 14.81 6.06
CA PHE A 161 1.95 15.85 5.04
C PHE A 161 0.69 15.75 4.18
N ALA A 162 0.24 16.88 3.64
CA ALA A 162 -0.90 16.90 2.74
C ALA A 162 -0.53 16.24 1.39
N LEU A 163 -1.36 15.30 0.95
CA LEU A 163 -1.29 14.77 -0.41
C LEU A 163 -1.68 15.86 -1.43
N PRO A 164 -1.26 15.72 -2.70
CA PRO A 164 -1.60 16.69 -3.73
C PRO A 164 -3.10 16.96 -3.81
N ALA A 165 -3.46 18.20 -4.14
CA ALA A 165 -4.85 18.61 -4.31
C ALA A 165 -5.54 17.92 -5.51
N THR A 166 -4.85 17.08 -6.28
CA THR A 166 -5.43 16.21 -7.31
C THR A 166 -5.92 14.88 -6.76
N THR A 167 -5.42 14.45 -5.60
CA THR A 167 -5.83 13.17 -4.99
C THR A 167 -7.28 13.24 -4.53
N ARG A 168 -8.05 12.18 -4.81
CA ARG A 168 -9.47 12.07 -4.44
C ARG A 168 -9.71 10.84 -3.62
N ILE A 169 -10.58 10.93 -2.62
CA ILE A 169 -11.11 9.76 -1.91
C ILE A 169 -12.46 9.38 -2.53
N LEU A 170 -12.58 8.13 -3.00
CA LEU A 170 -13.76 7.67 -3.74
C LEU A 170 -14.69 6.83 -2.87
N SER A 171 -14.11 6.04 -1.97
CA SER A 171 -14.85 5.17 -1.06
C SER A 171 -13.96 4.73 0.10
N LEU A 172 -14.60 4.26 1.17
CA LEU A 172 -13.97 3.89 2.41
C LEU A 172 -14.62 2.61 2.94
N ASN A 173 -13.84 1.72 3.54
CA ASN A 173 -14.36 0.56 4.25
C ASN A 173 -13.51 0.31 5.51
N SER A 174 -14.16 0.21 6.68
CA SER A 174 -13.52 0.01 7.98
C SER A 174 -13.07 -1.42 8.26
N ASN A 175 -13.51 -2.39 7.46
CA ASN A 175 -13.20 -3.82 7.53
C ASN A 175 -12.50 -4.27 6.24
N SER A 176 -11.32 -3.74 6.01
CA SER A 176 -10.43 -4.02 4.89
C SER A 176 -9.19 -4.80 5.36
N GLN A 177 -8.55 -5.53 4.45
CA GLN A 177 -7.26 -6.17 4.71
C GLN A 177 -6.13 -5.17 4.46
N ILE A 178 -5.43 -4.76 5.51
CA ILE A 178 -4.35 -3.77 5.47
C ILE A 178 -3.03 -4.37 5.96
N VAL A 179 -1.92 -3.74 5.58
CA VAL A 179 -0.58 -4.13 6.03
C VAL A 179 -0.30 -3.48 7.38
N SER A 180 0.04 -4.30 8.37
CA SER A 180 0.59 -3.88 9.66
C SER A 180 2.11 -4.05 9.61
N TYR A 181 2.83 -2.96 9.91
CA TYR A 181 4.28 -2.94 9.94
C TYR A 181 4.78 -2.82 11.38
N ASN A 182 5.62 -3.77 11.80
CA ASN A 182 6.36 -3.69 13.05
C ASN A 182 7.77 -3.16 12.79
N SER A 183 8.01 -1.89 13.13
CA SER A 183 9.32 -1.25 12.93
C SER A 183 10.46 -1.83 13.78
N GLY A 184 10.15 -2.51 14.89
CA GLY A 184 11.15 -3.16 15.74
C GLY A 184 11.69 -4.47 15.16
N THR A 185 10.85 -5.23 14.44
CA THR A 185 11.24 -6.52 13.86
C THR A 185 11.36 -6.51 12.34
N GLY A 186 10.88 -5.46 11.67
CA GLY A 186 10.73 -5.43 10.22
C GLY A 186 9.58 -6.28 9.69
N ALA A 187 8.74 -6.84 10.58
CA ALA A 187 7.71 -7.79 10.18
C ALA A 187 6.51 -7.12 9.51
N LEU A 188 6.02 -7.72 8.44
CA LEU A 188 4.82 -7.31 7.72
C LEU A 188 3.74 -8.37 7.83
N THR A 189 2.60 -7.99 8.39
CA THR A 189 1.45 -8.90 8.56
C THR A 189 0.17 -8.30 8.00
N TRP A 190 -0.65 -9.14 7.39
CA TRP A 190 -2.03 -8.77 7.08
C TRP A 190 -2.85 -8.66 8.38
N THR A 191 -3.57 -7.55 8.53
CA THR A 191 -4.53 -7.33 9.61
C THR A 191 -5.83 -6.75 9.05
N SER A 192 -6.92 -6.85 9.80
CA SER A 192 -8.14 -6.09 9.49
C SER A 192 -8.00 -4.64 9.98
N GLY A 193 -8.47 -3.70 9.18
CA GLY A 193 -8.51 -2.28 9.51
C GLY A 193 -9.13 -1.44 8.39
N ALA A 194 -9.09 -0.12 8.51
CA ALA A 194 -9.71 0.75 7.53
C ALA A 194 -8.85 0.94 6.29
N ALA A 195 -9.48 0.93 5.11
CA ALA A 195 -8.85 1.30 3.85
C ALA A 195 -9.78 2.18 3.01
N ALA A 196 -9.19 3.06 2.21
CA ALA A 196 -9.88 3.92 1.26
C ALA A 196 -9.42 3.60 -0.16
N MET A 197 -10.34 3.65 -1.11
CA MET A 197 -9.98 3.77 -2.51
C MET A 197 -9.71 5.24 -2.82
N ILE A 198 -8.47 5.55 -3.20
CA ILE A 198 -8.10 6.88 -3.66
C ILE A 198 -7.83 6.87 -5.17
N SER A 199 -7.97 8.03 -5.80
CA SER A 199 -7.48 8.30 -7.14
C SER A 199 -6.32 9.28 -7.08
N ILE A 200 -5.20 8.98 -7.73
CA ILE A 200 -3.98 9.81 -7.76
C ILE A 200 -3.60 10.28 -9.16
#